data_AF-A0A2I8F5H2-F1
#
_entry.id   AF-A0A2I8F5H2-F1
#
_cell.length_a   1.000
_cell.length_b   1.000
_cell.length_c   1.000
_cell.angle_alpha   90.00
_cell.angle_beta   90.00
_cell.angle_gamma   90.00
#
_symmetry.space_group_name_H-M   'P 1'
#
loop_
_entity.id
_entity.type
_entity.pdbx_description
1 polymer ?
#
loop_
_entity_poly.entity_id
_entity_poly.type
_entity_poly.pdbx_seq_one_letter_code
_entity_poly.pdbx_strand_id
1 'polypeptide(L)'
;MASTARRPSASSPRVDRKIARNAGLRVRQPAAHVRMESDLAEAPNPAHQVDCWFEPVVAARLAVAGLTIVADLLALIRRRQQRWYTSVPRLGPKGAERITGWLSLHAASQGEPSPLATTPRWQFVAGHPALARTPRLGTLIDVMPLESLQAIPLPAELDGSQGLNRGHTSTIRSRSTALSTHPWVDRRLRCG
;
A
#
# COMPACT_ATOMS: atom_id res chain seq x y z
N MET A 1 -38.46 -48.50 -22.89
CA MET A 1 -37.76 -47.51 -22.05
C MET A 1 -36.75 -48.27 -21.20
N ALA A 2 -35.54 -48.52 -21.70
CA ALA A 2 -34.37 -47.65 -21.66
C ALA A 2 -33.92 -47.31 -20.22
N SER A 3 -32.94 -48.06 -19.71
CA SER A 3 -31.76 -47.50 -19.02
C SER A 3 -30.77 -48.63 -18.73
N THR A 4 -29.86 -48.89 -19.66
CA THR A 4 -28.71 -49.77 -19.41
C THR A 4 -27.70 -48.96 -18.60
N ALA A 5 -27.80 -49.03 -17.28
CA ALA A 5 -26.78 -48.51 -16.39
C ALA A 5 -25.49 -49.31 -16.60
N ARG A 6 -24.56 -48.74 -17.38
CA ARG A 6 -23.22 -49.30 -17.60
C ARG A 6 -22.49 -49.34 -16.26
N ARG A 7 -22.43 -50.52 -15.63
CA ARG A 7 -21.58 -50.79 -14.46
C ARG A 7 -20.14 -50.36 -14.79
N PRO A 8 -19.44 -49.63 -13.91
CA PRO A 8 -18.00 -49.48 -14.07
C PRO A 8 -17.38 -50.89 -14.00
N SER A 9 -16.63 -51.27 -15.04
CA SER A 9 -15.82 -52.49 -15.02
C SER A 9 -14.92 -52.44 -13.80
N ALA A 10 -14.94 -53.47 -12.95
CA ALA A 10 -14.08 -53.57 -11.77
C ALA A 10 -12.64 -53.23 -12.16
N SER A 11 -12.09 -52.15 -11.59
CA SER A 11 -10.71 -51.77 -11.87
C SER A 11 -9.78 -52.88 -11.36
N SER A 12 -8.80 -53.25 -12.19
CA SER A 12 -7.81 -54.24 -11.78
C SER A 12 -6.93 -53.64 -10.67
N PRO A 13 -6.52 -54.41 -9.65
CA PRO A 13 -5.64 -53.94 -8.58
C PRO A 13 -4.26 -53.43 -9.06
N ARG A 14 -3.88 -53.71 -10.32
CA ARG A 14 -2.72 -53.07 -10.97
C ARG A 14 -3.01 -51.63 -11.38
N VAL A 15 -4.22 -51.36 -11.88
CA VAL A 15 -4.69 -50.02 -12.26
C VAL A 15 -4.82 -49.13 -11.02
N ASP A 16 -5.37 -49.65 -9.94
CA ASP A 16 -5.54 -48.89 -8.69
C ASP A 16 -4.19 -48.47 -8.09
N ARG A 17 -3.19 -49.37 -8.10
CA ARG A 17 -1.81 -49.03 -7.68
C ARG A 17 -1.16 -47.96 -8.54
N LYS A 18 -1.41 -47.99 -9.86
CA LYS A 18 -0.92 -46.95 -10.78
C LYS A 18 -1.61 -45.61 -10.51
N ILE A 19 -2.92 -45.61 -10.23
CA ILE A 19 -3.68 -44.41 -9.85
C ILE A 19 -3.15 -43.83 -8.54
N ALA A 20 -2.97 -44.66 -7.50
CA ALA A 20 -2.43 -44.23 -6.21
C ALA A 20 -1.01 -43.67 -6.33
N ARG A 21 -0.13 -44.31 -7.11
CA ARG A 21 1.22 -43.81 -7.40
C ARG A 21 1.19 -42.45 -8.10
N ASN A 22 0.37 -42.31 -9.14
CA ASN A 22 0.25 -41.07 -9.89
C ASN A 22 -0.36 -39.93 -9.05
N ALA A 23 -1.32 -40.23 -8.17
CA ALA A 23 -1.86 -39.27 -7.21
C ALA A 23 -0.76 -38.75 -6.27
N GLY A 24 0.08 -39.64 -5.74
CA GLY A 24 1.24 -39.25 -4.92
C GLY A 24 2.25 -38.38 -5.68
N LEU A 25 2.44 -38.61 -6.98
CA LEU A 25 3.31 -37.77 -7.82
C LEU A 25 2.70 -36.38 -8.07
N ARG A 26 1.39 -36.30 -8.35
CA ARG A 26 0.68 -35.03 -8.53
C ARG A 26 0.71 -34.15 -7.28
N VAL A 27 0.66 -34.76 -6.10
CA VAL A 27 0.82 -34.05 -4.81
C VAL A 27 2.23 -33.44 -4.66
N ARG A 28 3.26 -34.02 -5.30
CA ARG A 28 4.66 -33.53 -5.24
C ARG A 28 5.02 -32.54 -6.34
N GLN A 29 4.32 -32.56 -7.48
CA GLN A 29 4.51 -31.63 -8.58
C GLN A 29 4.41 -30.13 -8.21
N PRO A 30 3.49 -29.66 -7.34
CA PRO A 30 3.43 -28.23 -7.01
C PRO A 30 4.69 -27.71 -6.31
N ALA A 31 5.37 -28.53 -5.49
CA ALA A 31 6.62 -28.13 -4.86
C ALA A 31 7.76 -27.93 -5.88
N ALA A 32 7.76 -28.70 -6.97
CA ALA A 32 8.72 -28.54 -8.06
C ALA A 32 8.42 -27.31 -8.91
N HIS A 33 7.14 -27.02 -9.18
CA HIS A 33 6.72 -25.79 -9.87
C HIS A 33 7.12 -24.54 -9.09
N VAL A 34 6.84 -24.49 -7.78
CA VAL A 34 7.19 -23.34 -6.93
C VAL A 34 8.70 -23.05 -6.94
N ARG A 35 9.55 -24.08 -6.95
CA ARG A 35 11.01 -23.90 -7.07
C ARG A 35 11.43 -23.35 -8.42
N MET A 36 10.79 -23.77 -9.51
CA MET A 36 11.11 -23.24 -10.84
C MET A 36 10.61 -21.80 -10.99
N GLU A 37 9.41 -21.51 -10.49
CA GLU A 37 8.81 -20.17 -10.52
C GLU A 37 9.63 -19.15 -9.73
N SER A 38 10.26 -19.54 -8.61
CA SER A 38 11.12 -18.64 -7.84
C SER A 38 12.40 -18.21 -8.57
N ASP A 39 12.95 -19.09 -9.41
CA ASP A 39 14.20 -18.83 -10.15
C ASP A 39 13.97 -18.01 -11.43
N LEU A 40 12.73 -17.98 -11.94
CA LEU A 40 12.31 -17.28 -13.15
C LEU A 40 11.58 -15.95 -12.87
N ALA A 41 11.33 -15.62 -11.60
CA ALA A 41 10.61 -14.42 -11.22
C ALA A 41 11.48 -13.17 -11.43
N GLU A 42 11.35 -12.55 -12.61
CA GLU A 42 11.97 -11.25 -12.87
C GLU A 42 11.22 -10.14 -12.13
N ALA A 43 11.97 -9.28 -11.44
CA ALA A 43 11.38 -8.16 -10.74
C ALA A 43 11.03 -7.03 -11.72
N PRO A 44 9.91 -6.32 -11.52
CA PRO A 44 9.52 -5.24 -12.42
C PRO A 44 10.52 -4.09 -12.33
N ASN A 45 11.11 -3.72 -13.46
CA ASN A 45 11.87 -2.48 -13.58
C ASN A 45 10.91 -1.29 -13.71
N PRO A 46 11.17 -0.13 -13.06
CA PRO A 46 10.35 1.07 -13.22
C PRO A 46 10.19 1.52 -14.69
N ALA A 47 11.14 1.19 -15.57
CA ALA A 47 11.07 1.50 -17.00
C ALA A 47 10.18 0.54 -17.81
N HIS A 48 9.70 -0.56 -17.22
CA HIS A 48 8.84 -1.51 -17.91
C HIS A 48 7.44 -0.92 -18.16
N GLN A 49 6.83 -1.35 -19.26
CA GLN A 49 5.45 -1.02 -19.61
C GLN A 49 4.48 -1.68 -18.63
N VAL A 50 3.40 -0.99 -18.27
CA VAL A 50 2.35 -1.52 -17.38
C VAL A 50 1.63 -2.72 -18.00
N ASP A 51 1.53 -2.77 -19.32
CA ASP A 51 0.90 -3.86 -20.08
C ASP A 51 1.62 -5.21 -19.92
N CYS A 52 2.91 -5.20 -19.55
CA CYS A 52 3.68 -6.41 -19.30
C CYS A 52 3.37 -7.05 -17.92
N TRP A 53 2.75 -6.30 -17.00
CA TRP A 53 2.59 -6.70 -15.59
C TRP A 53 1.15 -6.78 -15.13
N PHE A 54 0.24 -6.04 -15.76
CA PHE A 54 -1.17 -5.99 -15.37
C PHE A 54 -2.06 -6.61 -16.44
N GLU A 55 -3.26 -7.03 -16.03
CA GLU A 55 -4.29 -7.50 -16.95
C GLU A 55 -4.59 -6.45 -18.04
N PRO A 56 -4.84 -6.84 -19.29
CA PRO A 56 -5.04 -5.90 -20.41
C PRO A 56 -6.10 -4.84 -20.14
N VAL A 57 -7.16 -5.18 -19.41
CA VAL A 57 -8.24 -4.26 -19.04
C VAL A 57 -7.76 -3.20 -18.06
N VAL A 58 -6.91 -3.56 -17.10
CA VAL A 58 -6.33 -2.62 -16.13
C VAL A 58 -5.29 -1.75 -16.81
N ALA A 59 -4.43 -2.38 -17.62
CA ALA A 59 -3.36 -1.71 -18.33
C ALA A 59 -3.91 -0.66 -19.33
N ALA A 60 -4.97 -0.99 -20.07
CA ALA A 60 -5.68 -0.03 -20.92
C ALA A 60 -6.26 1.17 -20.14
N ARG A 61 -6.75 0.96 -18.90
CA ARG A 61 -7.24 2.07 -18.06
C ARG A 61 -6.10 2.98 -17.61
N LEU A 62 -4.96 2.39 -17.25
CA LEU A 62 -3.75 3.13 -16.89
C LEU A 62 -3.21 3.92 -18.09
N ALA A 63 -3.18 3.32 -19.27
CA ALA A 63 -2.76 3.98 -20.50
C ALA A 63 -3.65 5.18 -20.86
N VAL A 64 -4.98 5.08 -20.69
CA VAL A 64 -5.90 6.23 -20.87
C VAL A 64 -5.60 7.38 -19.91
N ALA A 65 -5.08 7.07 -18.71
CA ALA A 65 -4.64 8.08 -17.73
C ALA A 65 -3.21 8.60 -17.99
N GLY A 66 -2.57 8.19 -19.09
CA GLY A 66 -1.20 8.54 -19.44
C GLY A 66 -0.12 7.80 -18.64
N LEU A 67 -0.48 6.68 -18.00
CA LEU A 67 0.43 5.88 -17.18
C LEU A 67 0.84 4.63 -17.98
N THR A 68 1.85 4.76 -18.82
CA THR A 68 2.31 3.66 -19.69
C THR A 68 3.45 2.86 -19.08
N ILE A 69 4.26 3.47 -18.21
CA ILE A 69 5.35 2.79 -17.50
C ILE A 69 5.11 2.76 -15.99
N VAL A 70 5.74 1.78 -15.32
CA VAL A 70 5.58 1.59 -13.86
C VAL A 70 6.09 2.80 -13.07
N ALA A 71 7.12 3.50 -13.57
CA ALA A 71 7.64 4.73 -12.97
C ALA A 71 6.56 5.84 -12.85
N ASP A 72 5.74 6.02 -13.89
CA ASP A 72 4.69 7.05 -13.91
C ASP A 72 3.59 6.73 -12.90
N LEU A 73 3.23 5.46 -12.80
CA LEU A 73 2.29 4.96 -11.79
C LEU A 73 2.81 5.23 -10.37
N LEU A 74 4.08 4.89 -10.09
CA LEU A 74 4.71 5.17 -8.79
C LEU A 74 4.77 6.67 -8.49
N ALA A 75 5.10 7.49 -9.47
CA ALA A 75 5.13 8.95 -9.33
C ALA A 75 3.74 9.51 -9.00
N LEU A 76 2.69 9.03 -9.69
CA LEU A 76 1.32 9.42 -9.41
C LEU A 76 0.88 9.01 -8.00
N ILE A 77 1.19 7.77 -7.58
CA ILE A 77 0.88 7.26 -6.25
C ILE A 77 1.57 8.10 -5.18
N ARG A 78 2.87 8.41 -5.34
CA ARG A 78 3.62 9.26 -4.40
C ARG A 78 3.02 10.66 -4.28
N ARG A 79 2.59 11.24 -5.41
CA ARG A 79 2.00 12.59 -5.46
C ARG A 79 0.59 12.66 -4.85
N ARG A 80 -0.30 11.71 -5.18
CA ARG A 80 -1.72 11.77 -4.80
C ARG A 80 -2.09 10.88 -3.61
N GLN A 81 -1.19 10.00 -3.18
CA GLN A 81 -1.42 9.08 -2.07
C GLN A 81 -2.72 8.29 -2.30
N GLN A 82 -3.52 8.05 -1.27
CA GLN A 82 -4.73 7.22 -1.29
C GLN A 82 -5.71 7.53 -2.42
N ARG A 83 -5.79 8.78 -2.88
CA ARG A 83 -6.73 9.20 -3.92
C ARG A 83 -6.17 9.10 -5.34
N TRP A 84 -5.00 8.51 -5.55
CA TRP A 84 -4.37 8.41 -6.87
C TRP A 84 -5.30 7.77 -7.92
N TYR A 85 -6.07 6.74 -7.52
CA TYR A 85 -6.98 6.01 -8.41
C TYR A 85 -8.10 6.87 -9.00
N THR A 86 -8.44 7.99 -8.36
CA THR A 86 -9.45 8.94 -8.87
C THR A 86 -8.99 9.62 -10.16
N SER A 87 -7.69 9.62 -10.45
CA SER A 87 -7.13 10.13 -11.70
C SER A 87 -7.20 9.11 -12.84
N VAL A 88 -7.53 7.85 -12.55
CA VAL A 88 -7.62 6.78 -13.54
C VAL A 88 -9.09 6.45 -13.79
N PRO A 89 -9.61 6.68 -15.01
CA PRO A 89 -11.01 6.39 -15.31
C PRO A 89 -11.35 4.92 -15.06
N ARG A 90 -12.50 4.68 -14.42
CA ARG A 90 -13.02 3.32 -14.13
C ARG A 90 -12.09 2.47 -13.25
N LEU A 91 -11.18 3.07 -12.50
CA LEU A 91 -10.41 2.40 -11.46
C LEU A 91 -11.05 2.66 -10.09
N GLY A 92 -11.56 1.61 -9.45
CA GLY A 92 -12.13 1.68 -8.12
C GLY A 92 -11.12 1.44 -7.00
N PRO A 93 -11.50 1.67 -5.73
CA PRO A 93 -10.61 1.50 -4.57
C PRO A 93 -10.05 0.08 -4.47
N LYS A 94 -10.87 -0.96 -4.69
CA LYS A 94 -10.40 -2.36 -4.71
C LYS A 94 -9.37 -2.63 -5.81
N GLY A 95 -9.50 -1.96 -6.96
CA GLY A 95 -8.52 -2.08 -8.05
C GLY A 95 -7.21 -1.39 -7.67
N ALA A 96 -7.31 -0.22 -7.04
CA ALA A 96 -6.16 0.50 -6.53
C ALA A 96 -5.41 -0.31 -5.46
N GLU A 97 -6.13 -0.90 -4.50
CA GLU A 97 -5.58 -1.77 -3.45
C GLU A 97 -4.81 -2.95 -4.05
N ARG A 98 -5.35 -3.62 -5.08
CA ARG A 98 -4.64 -4.71 -5.76
C ARG A 98 -3.36 -4.25 -6.44
N ILE A 99 -3.40 -3.11 -7.12
CA ILE A 99 -2.22 -2.54 -7.78
C ILE A 99 -1.17 -2.16 -6.75
N THR A 100 -1.57 -1.49 -5.66
CA THR A 100 -0.64 -1.11 -4.59
C THR A 100 -0.09 -2.33 -3.85
N GLY A 101 -0.90 -3.36 -3.61
CA GLY A 101 -0.45 -4.62 -3.04
C GLY A 101 0.57 -5.33 -3.94
N TRP A 102 0.34 -5.35 -5.26
CA TRP A 102 1.31 -5.87 -6.21
C TRP A 102 2.63 -5.08 -6.21
N LEU A 103 2.57 -3.75 -6.12
CA LEU A 103 3.76 -2.89 -6.00
C LEU A 103 4.54 -3.18 -4.71
N SER A 104 3.85 -3.35 -3.57
CA SER A 104 4.47 -3.73 -2.29
C SER A 104 5.16 -5.10 -2.36
N LEU A 105 4.59 -6.08 -3.08
CA LEU A 105 5.24 -7.38 -3.29
C LEU A 105 6.58 -7.27 -4.03
N HIS A 106 6.75 -6.25 -4.86
CA HIS A 106 7.95 -6.02 -5.66
C HIS A 106 8.80 -4.84 -5.17
N ALA A 107 8.57 -4.38 -3.94
CA ALA A 107 9.22 -3.20 -3.36
C ALA A 107 10.74 -3.27 -3.34
N ALA A 108 11.33 -4.47 -3.30
CA ALA A 108 12.78 -4.66 -3.38
C ALA A 108 13.40 -4.08 -4.67
N SER A 109 12.61 -4.01 -5.76
CA SER A 109 13.08 -3.53 -7.06
C SER A 109 12.74 -2.07 -7.38
N GLN A 110 11.69 -1.50 -6.76
CA GLN A 110 11.16 -0.17 -7.11
C GLN A 110 10.99 0.79 -5.92
N GLY A 111 11.26 0.30 -4.71
CA GLY A 111 10.96 0.97 -3.45
C GLY A 111 9.52 0.78 -3.01
N GLU A 112 9.32 0.63 -1.71
CA GLU A 112 8.00 0.42 -1.10
C GLU A 112 7.08 1.64 -1.35
N PRO A 113 5.85 1.46 -1.86
CA PRO A 113 4.87 2.53 -1.88
C PRO A 113 4.54 2.98 -0.45
N SER A 114 4.43 4.29 -0.23
CA SER A 114 4.07 4.81 1.10
C SER A 114 2.76 4.19 1.58
N PRO A 115 2.61 3.85 2.88
CA PRO A 115 1.34 3.38 3.45
C PRO A 115 0.15 4.34 3.18
N LEU A 116 0.46 5.62 2.94
CA LEU A 116 -0.53 6.62 2.54
C LEU A 116 -1.15 6.36 1.16
N ALA A 117 -0.61 5.46 0.34
CA ALA A 117 -1.15 5.08 -0.96
C ALA A 117 -2.46 4.30 -0.86
N THR A 118 -2.75 3.68 0.29
CA THR A 118 -3.94 2.85 0.50
C THR A 118 -4.77 3.37 1.67
N THR A 119 -4.10 3.81 2.74
CA THR A 119 -4.76 4.23 3.97
C THR A 119 -4.93 5.75 4.00
N PRO A 120 -6.13 6.28 4.29
CA PRO A 120 -6.33 7.71 4.36
C PRO A 120 -5.59 8.32 5.56
N ARG A 121 -5.11 9.55 5.37
CA ARG A 121 -4.20 10.22 6.32
C ARG A 121 -4.75 10.32 7.75
N TRP A 122 -6.06 10.49 7.91
CA TRP A 122 -6.74 10.62 9.21
C TRP A 122 -6.77 9.33 10.04
N GLN A 123 -6.46 8.17 9.45
CA GLN A 123 -6.37 6.89 10.18
C GLN A 123 -4.99 6.67 10.80
N PHE A 124 -4.00 7.52 10.50
CA PHE A 124 -2.67 7.40 11.07
C PHE A 124 -2.58 8.15 12.40
N VAL A 125 -1.88 7.53 13.36
CA VAL A 125 -1.52 8.18 14.63
C VAL A 125 -0.53 9.32 14.38
N ALA A 126 -0.66 10.42 15.12
CA ALA A 126 0.29 11.53 15.06
C ALA A 126 1.72 11.01 15.32
N GLY A 127 2.68 11.47 14.50
CA GLY A 127 4.08 11.01 14.57
C GLY A 127 4.38 9.70 13.82
N HIS A 128 3.40 9.06 13.17
CA HIS A 128 3.67 7.90 12.32
C HIS A 128 4.68 8.24 11.20
N PRO A 129 5.68 7.39 10.90
CA PRO A 129 6.75 7.71 9.96
C PRO A 129 6.24 8.01 8.54
N ALA A 130 5.15 7.38 8.11
CA ALA A 130 4.53 7.70 6.81
C ALA A 130 3.99 9.15 6.73
N LEU A 131 3.68 9.78 7.87
CA LEU A 131 3.24 11.17 7.93
C LEU A 131 4.40 12.16 7.93
N ALA A 132 5.61 11.70 8.29
CA ALA A 132 6.81 12.51 8.30
C ALA A 132 7.10 13.00 6.88
N ARG A 133 7.16 14.32 6.70
CA ARG A 133 7.71 14.91 5.49
C ARG A 133 9.15 15.24 5.77
N THR A 134 10.05 14.80 4.91
CA THR A 134 11.39 15.39 4.89
C THR A 134 11.23 16.84 4.42
N PRO A 135 11.58 17.84 5.24
CA PRO A 135 11.54 19.22 4.79
C PRO A 135 12.46 19.33 3.57
N ARG A 136 11.91 19.73 2.42
CA ARG A 136 12.73 20.16 1.28
C ARG A 136 13.34 21.50 1.68
N LEU A 137 14.53 21.45 2.28
CA LEU A 137 15.31 22.62 2.60
C LEU A 137 15.46 23.47 1.31
N GLY A 138 14.86 24.66 1.28
CA GLY A 138 14.98 25.60 0.15
C GLY A 138 13.68 26.20 -0.39
N THR A 139 12.49 25.71 -0.02
CA THR A 139 11.23 26.39 -0.34
C THR A 139 10.71 27.16 0.87
N LEU A 140 10.70 28.49 0.77
CA LEU A 140 10.38 29.45 1.85
C LEU A 140 8.93 29.33 2.39
N ILE A 141 8.07 28.55 1.73
CA ILE A 141 6.67 28.33 2.10
C ILE A 141 6.35 26.85 1.82
N ASP A 142 6.49 25.99 2.82
CA ASP A 142 5.94 24.62 2.77
C ASP A 142 4.69 24.57 3.64
N VAL A 143 3.53 24.28 3.04
CA VAL A 143 2.26 24.13 3.78
C VAL A 143 2.23 22.73 4.37
N MET A 144 2.44 22.66 5.68
CA MET A 144 2.40 21.43 6.45
C MET A 144 1.30 21.46 7.52
N PRO A 145 0.66 20.31 7.82
CA PRO A 145 -0.24 20.18 8.96
C PRO A 145 0.47 20.52 10.27
N LEU A 146 -0.26 21.15 11.20
CA LEU A 146 0.30 21.67 12.46
C LEU A 146 0.97 20.56 13.30
N GLU A 147 0.45 19.32 13.25
CA GLU A 147 1.03 18.17 13.92
C GLU A 147 2.45 17.83 13.45
N SER A 148 2.88 18.32 12.29
CA SER A 148 4.23 18.09 11.75
C SER A 148 5.29 18.93 12.48
N LEU A 149 4.90 20.04 13.12
CA LEU A 149 5.82 20.90 13.88
C LEU A 149 6.45 20.19 15.08
N GLN A 150 5.84 19.11 15.59
CA GLN A 150 6.40 18.32 16.69
C GLN A 150 7.55 17.41 16.24
N ALA A 151 7.56 17.01 14.97
CA ALA A 151 8.57 16.11 14.39
C ALA A 151 9.72 16.87 13.71
N ILE A 152 9.61 18.19 13.58
CA ILE A 152 10.63 19.05 12.98
C ILE A 152 11.39 19.73 14.11
N PRO A 153 12.74 19.63 14.16
CA PRO A 153 13.53 20.48 15.03
C PRO A 153 13.36 21.94 14.59
N LEU A 154 12.60 22.73 15.35
CA LEU A 154 12.50 24.17 15.12
C LEU A 154 13.81 24.84 15.58
N PRO A 155 14.37 25.79 14.81
CA PRO A 155 15.42 26.68 15.29
C PRO A 155 15.01 27.34 16.60
N ALA A 156 15.95 27.56 17.51
CA ALA A 156 15.67 28.13 18.83
C ALA A 156 14.98 29.51 18.75
N GLU A 157 15.20 30.27 17.66
CA GLU A 157 14.52 31.55 17.46
C GLU A 157 13.02 31.39 17.14
N LEU A 158 12.59 30.21 16.66
CA LEU A 158 11.23 29.92 16.18
C LEU A 158 10.44 28.98 17.11
N ASP A 159 11.05 28.41 18.15
CA ASP A 159 10.38 27.50 19.09
C ASP A 159 9.30 28.21 19.95
N GLY A 160 9.38 29.54 19.99
CA GLY A 160 8.51 30.44 20.74
C GLY A 160 8.60 30.28 22.27
N SER A 161 9.55 29.54 22.82
CA SER A 161 9.73 29.26 24.25
C SER A 161 9.93 30.54 25.06
N GLN A 162 10.55 31.56 24.46
CA GLN A 162 10.74 32.90 25.02
C GLN A 162 9.60 33.88 24.67
N GLY A 163 8.50 33.41 24.10
CA GLY A 163 7.40 34.27 23.66
C GLY A 163 6.66 34.92 24.84
N LEU A 164 6.26 36.18 24.66
CA LEU A 164 5.47 36.94 25.65
C LEU A 164 4.08 36.31 25.94
N ASN A 165 3.60 35.42 25.07
CA ASN A 165 2.32 34.72 25.24
C ASN A 165 2.46 33.30 25.83
N ARG A 166 3.50 33.08 26.65
CA ARG A 166 3.63 31.87 27.46
C ARG A 166 3.01 32.16 28.83
N GLY A 167 2.20 31.24 29.35
CA GLY A 167 1.34 31.45 30.54
C GLY A 167 2.05 31.81 31.87
N HIS A 168 3.36 32.06 31.87
CA HIS A 168 4.11 32.62 32.99
C HIS A 168 4.05 34.16 33.01
N THR A 169 3.90 34.78 31.84
CA THR A 169 3.88 36.24 31.64
C THR A 169 2.61 36.74 30.94
N SER A 170 1.77 35.87 30.40
CA SER A 170 0.49 36.24 29.79
C SER A 170 -0.69 36.13 30.76
N THR A 171 -1.65 37.06 30.62
CA THR A 171 -2.96 37.00 31.30
C THR A 171 -3.87 35.90 30.75
N ILE A 172 -3.51 35.32 29.60
CA ILE A 172 -4.19 34.19 28.97
C ILE A 172 -3.53 32.91 29.48
N ARG A 173 -4.21 32.20 30.37
CA ARG A 173 -3.72 30.96 30.99
C ARG A 173 -3.64 29.81 29.98
N SER A 174 -2.66 29.82 29.08
CA SER A 174 -2.29 28.67 28.26
C SER A 174 -0.97 28.08 28.77
N ARG A 175 -1.06 26.93 29.45
CA ARG A 175 0.11 26.12 29.84
C ARG A 175 0.74 25.52 28.58
N SER A 176 2.07 25.51 28.53
CA SER A 176 2.85 24.85 27.47
C SER A 176 2.52 23.35 27.42
N THR A 177 2.25 22.85 26.23
CA THR A 177 1.92 21.44 25.94
C THR A 177 3.16 20.59 25.64
N ALA A 178 4.33 20.94 26.17
CA ALA A 178 5.57 20.22 25.80
C ALA A 178 5.76 18.87 26.53
N LEU A 179 4.97 18.58 27.57
CA LEU A 179 5.02 17.30 28.31
C LEU A 179 3.65 16.98 28.91
N SER A 180 2.64 16.82 28.07
CA SER A 180 1.35 16.29 28.51
C SER A 180 0.83 15.30 27.49
N THR A 181 0.97 14.03 27.83
CA THR A 181 0.22 12.91 27.28
C THR A 181 -1.26 13.23 27.46
N HIS A 182 -1.98 13.55 26.38
CA HIS A 182 -3.38 13.96 26.46
C HIS A 182 -4.33 12.79 26.17
N PRO A 183 -5.11 12.30 27.16
CA PRO A 183 -6.14 11.29 26.95
C PRO A 183 -7.48 11.83 26.41
N TRP A 184 -7.59 13.11 26.03
CA TRP A 184 -8.89 13.74 25.69
C TRP A 184 -9.15 14.00 24.20
N VAL A 185 -8.41 13.37 23.28
CA VAL A 185 -8.74 13.38 21.84
C VAL A 185 -9.85 12.39 21.49
N ASP A 186 -10.23 11.47 22.37
CA ASP A 186 -11.26 10.46 22.07
C ASP A 186 -12.66 10.89 22.53
N ARG A 187 -13.29 11.78 21.76
CA ARG A 187 -14.76 11.96 21.80
C ARG A 187 -15.29 12.43 20.45
N ARG A 188 -15.16 11.61 19.41
CA ARG A 188 -16.01 11.74 18.22
C ARG A 188 -16.11 10.45 17.39
N LEU A 189 -16.56 9.37 18.02
CA LEU A 189 -17.10 8.19 17.33
C LEU A 189 -18.41 7.73 17.98
N ARG A 190 -19.48 8.51 17.80
CA ARG A 190 -20.86 8.02 17.69
C ARG A 190 -21.57 8.95 16.70
N CYS A 191 -22.40 8.35 15.84
CA CYS A 191 -23.07 8.91 14.66
C CYS A 191 -22.27 8.78 13.36
N GLY A 192 -22.66 7.77 12.56
CA GLY A 192 -22.19 7.44 11.23
C GLY A 192 -22.39 5.95 10.99
#